data_AF-A0A2N2I3L3-F1
#
_entry.id   AF-A0A2N2I3L3-F1
#
_cell.length_a   1.000
_cell.length_b   1.000
_cell.length_c   1.000
_cell.angle_alpha   90.00
_cell.angle_beta   90.00
_cell.angle_gamma   90.00
#
_symmetry.space_group_name_H-M   'P 1'
#
loop_
_entity.id
_entity.type
_entity.pdbx_description
1 polymer ?
#
loop_
_entity_poly.entity_id
_entity_poly.type
_entity_poly.pdbx_seq_one_letter_code
_entity_poly.pdbx_strand_id
1 'polypeptide(L)' 'KRYVIPSDEVLWLPVENVVVESLAEYLWGRLEDELHADMVAAGVDMLEVTVTEAPGQGASHRCAPRGGR' A
#
# COMPACT_ATOMS: atom_id res chain seq x y z
N LYS A 1 -12.65 -25.85 -5.89
CA LYS A 1 -11.87 -26.49 -4.80
C LYS A 1 -12.17 -25.74 -3.50
N ARG A 2 -12.16 -26.40 -2.33
CA ARG A 2 -12.38 -25.74 -1.02
C ARG A 2 -11.06 -25.65 -0.26
N TYR A 3 -10.71 -24.46 0.20
CA TYR A 3 -9.58 -24.20 1.09
C TYR A 3 -10.11 -23.95 2.50
N VAL A 4 -9.45 -24.49 3.51
CA VAL A 4 -9.74 -24.25 4.94
C VAL A 4 -8.41 -23.86 5.57
N ILE A 5 -8.30 -22.62 6.04
CA ILE A 5 -7.09 -22.05 6.63
C ILE A 5 -7.49 -21.47 7.99
N PRO A 6 -6.73 -21.72 9.06
CA PRO A 6 -6.95 -21.11 10.37
C PRO A 6 -6.93 -19.58 10.30
N SER A 7 -7.79 -18.91 11.07
CA SER A 7 -7.92 -17.45 11.03
C SER A 7 -6.71 -16.71 11.55
N ASP A 8 -5.92 -17.35 12.41
CA ASP A 8 -4.66 -16.86 12.97
C ASP A 8 -3.47 -17.01 12.01
N GLU A 9 -3.65 -17.74 10.90
CA GLU A 9 -2.66 -17.87 9.83
C GLU A 9 -2.90 -16.89 8.67
N VAL A 10 -3.95 -16.06 8.73
CA VAL A 10 -4.30 -15.10 7.67
C VAL A 10 -4.41 -13.68 8.18
N LEU A 11 -4.06 -12.73 7.31
CA LEU A 11 -4.33 -11.32 7.53
C LEU A 11 -5.50 -10.88 6.63
N TRP A 12 -6.54 -10.32 7.25
CA TRP A 12 -7.63 -9.69 6.51
C TRP A 12 -7.20 -8.30 6.04
N LEU A 13 -7.17 -8.12 4.73
CA LEU A 13 -6.90 -6.84 4.10
C LEU A 13 -8.19 -6.26 3.52
N PRO A 14 -8.42 -4.94 3.62
CA PRO A 14 -9.59 -4.28 3.04
C PRO A 14 -9.39 -4.03 1.54
N VAL A 15 -9.05 -5.10 0.80
CA VAL A 15 -8.87 -5.08 -0.66
C VAL A 15 -9.75 -6.16 -1.28
N GLU A 16 -10.29 -5.88 -2.47
CA GLU A 16 -11.13 -6.84 -3.18
C GLU A 16 -10.31 -8.06 -3.64
N ASN A 17 -9.09 -7.82 -4.12
CA ASN A 17 -8.18 -8.86 -4.57
C ASN A 17 -6.77 -8.61 -4.02
N VAL A 18 -6.09 -9.68 -3.61
CA VAL A 18 -4.68 -9.62 -3.19
C VAL A 18 -3.79 -9.70 -4.43
N VAL A 19 -3.71 -8.58 -5.14
CA VAL A 19 -2.83 -8.37 -6.31
C VAL A 19 -1.90 -7.18 -6.06
N VAL A 20 -0.74 -7.16 -6.73
CA VAL A 20 0.32 -6.17 -6.47
C VAL A 20 -0.16 -4.72 -6.61
N GLU A 21 -1.08 -4.45 -7.54
CA GLU A 21 -1.65 -3.12 -7.78
C GLU A 21 -2.47 -2.65 -6.58
N SER A 22 -3.41 -3.47 -6.11
CA SER A 22 -4.26 -3.16 -4.96
C SER A 22 -3.44 -3.05 -3.67
N LEU A 23 -2.39 -3.86 -3.54
CA LEU A 23 -1.47 -3.77 -2.40
C LEU A 23 -0.65 -2.49 -2.43
N ALA A 24 -0.16 -2.04 -3.59
CA ALA A 24 0.60 -0.80 -3.71
C ALA A 24 -0.25 0.42 -3.29
N GLU A 25 -1.50 0.48 -3.75
CA GLU A 25 -2.44 1.55 -3.34
C GLU A 25 -2.78 1.48 -1.84
N TYR A 26 -3.11 0.29 -1.33
CA TYR A 26 -3.43 0.11 0.08
C TYR A 26 -2.26 0.49 1.01
N LEU A 27 -1.05 0.04 0.68
CA LEU A 27 0.15 0.35 1.45
C LEU A 27 0.55 1.81 1.34
N TRP A 28 0.34 2.44 0.18
CA TRP A 28 0.47 3.89 0.04
C TRP A 28 -0.44 4.62 1.03
N GLY A 29 -1.72 4.23 1.12
CA GLY A 29 -2.67 4.81 2.07
C GLY A 29 -2.23 4.63 3.52
N ARG A 30 -1.77 3.42 3.90
CA ARG A 30 -1.28 3.17 5.26
C ARG A 30 -0.05 4.01 5.61
N LEU A 31 0.92 4.08 4.70
CA LEU A 31 2.13 4.89 4.90
C LEU A 31 1.81 6.38 4.96
N GLU A 32 0.83 6.83 4.17
CA GLU A 32 0.33 8.20 4.24
C GLU A 32 -0.28 8.49 5.61
N ASP A 33 -1.20 7.65 6.08
CA ASP A 33 -1.85 7.81 7.39
C ASP A 33 -0.83 7.81 8.54
N GLU A 34 0.20 6.95 8.48
CA GLU A 34 1.21 6.81 9.53
C GLU A 34 2.27 7.94 9.52
N LEU A 35 2.68 8.42 8.35
CA LEU A 35 3.79 9.35 8.17
C LEU A 35 3.35 10.77 7.78
N HIS A 36 2.04 11.05 7.72
CA HIS A 36 1.48 12.31 7.23
C HIS A 36 2.16 13.55 7.81
N ALA A 37 2.24 13.64 9.14
CA ALA A 37 2.76 14.83 9.82
C ALA A 37 4.24 15.07 9.48
N ASP A 38 5.04 14.00 9.40
CA ASP A 38 6.46 14.07 9.08
C ASP A 38 6.67 14.46 7.61
N MET A 39 5.84 13.91 6.70
CA MET A 39 5.88 14.27 5.28
C MET A 39 5.51 15.74 5.06
N VAL A 40 4.48 16.25 5.75
CA VAL A 40 4.09 17.66 5.67
C VAL A 40 5.18 18.56 6.23
N ALA A 41 5.76 18.21 7.39
CA ALA A 41 6.84 18.99 8.00
C ALA A 41 8.11 19.03 7.14
N ALA A 42 8.41 17.94 6.43
CA ALA A 42 9.53 17.85 5.51
C ALA A 42 9.26 18.47 4.13
N GLY A 43 8.02 18.85 3.82
CA GLY A 43 7.64 19.37 2.50
C GLY A 43 7.73 18.30 1.41
N VAL A 44 7.29 17.07 1.69
CA VAL A 44 7.26 15.98 0.72
C VAL A 44 6.12 16.21 -0.28
N ASP A 45 6.47 16.44 -1.53
CA ASP A 45 5.50 16.66 -2.61
C ASP A 45 4.89 15.35 -3.14
N MET A 46 5.57 14.22 -2.92
CA MET A 46 5.22 12.97 -3.59
C MET A 46 5.66 11.73 -2.83
N LEU A 47 4.77 10.74 -2.77
CA LEU A 47 5.04 9.40 -2.27
C LEU A 47 4.76 8.37 -3.36
N GLU A 48 5.73 7.48 -3.58
CA GLU A 48 5.58 6.31 -4.46
C GLU A 48 5.81 5.04 -3.65
N VAL A 49 4.89 4.09 -3.78
CA VAL A 49 5.01 2.77 -3.18
C VAL A 49 5.05 1.74 -4.29
N THR A 50 6.10 0.92 -4.29
CA THR A 50 6.26 -0.19 -5.23
C THR A 50 6.18 -1.51 -4.48
N VAL A 51 5.30 -2.40 -4.94
CA VAL A 51 5.15 -3.76 -4.43
C VAL A 51 5.63 -4.73 -5.50
N THR A 52 6.57 -5.59 -5.12
CA THR A 52 7.18 -6.58 -6.02
C THR A 52 6.84 -7.98 -5.51
N GLU A 53 6.18 -8.78 -6.34
CA GLU A 53 5.91 -10.19 -6.04
C GLU A 53 7.12 -11.06 -6.41
N ALA A 54 7.73 -10.78 -7.57
CA ALA A 54 8.92 -11.46 -8.09
C ALA A 54 9.72 -10.49 -8.98
N PRO A 55 10.98 -10.81 -9.33
CA PRO A 55 11.77 -9.97 -10.24
C PRO A 55 11.04 -9.72 -11.57
N GLY A 56 10.78 -8.45 -11.87
CA GLY A 56 10.04 -8.03 -13.07
C GLY A 56 8.51 -8.14 -12.98
N GLN A 57 7.96 -8.59 -11.85
CA GLN A 57 6.51 -8.59 -11.57
C GLN A 57 6.21 -7.76 -10.32
N GLY A 58 5.59 -6.62 -10.54
CA GLY A 58 5.20 -5.69 -9.49
C GLY A 58 4.36 -4.54 -10.03
N ALA A 59 3.89 -3.71 -9.11
CA ALA A 59 3.14 -2.51 -9.42
C ALA A 59 3.57 -1.36 -8.52
N SER A 60 3.40 -0.14 -9.02
CA SER A 60 3.71 1.08 -8.29
C SER A 60 2.48 1.97 -8.22
N HIS A 61 2.23 2.55 -7.05
CA HIS A 61 1.24 3.59 -6.84
C HIS A 61 1.95 4.88 -6.43
N ARG A 62 1.71 5.96 -7.18
CA ARG A 62 2.39 7.24 -7.05
C ARG A 62 1.37 8.37 -6.95
N CYS A 63 1.36 9.07 -5.82
CA CYS A 63 0.45 10.19 -5.58
C CYS A 63 1.07 11.19 -4.59
N ALA A 64 0.57 12.42 -4.58
CA ALA A 64 0.93 13.40 -3.56
C ALA A 64 0.31 13.00 -2.20
N PRO A 65 1.01 13.18 -1.06
CA PRO A 65 0.41 13.03 0.26
C PRO A 65 -0.83 13.91 0.39
N ARG A 66 -1.82 13.49 1.19
CA ARG A 66 -3.06 14.27 1.31
C ARG A 66 -2.70 15.65 1.88
N GLY A 67 -3.23 16.73 1.30
CA GLY A 67 -2.91 18.09 1.75
C GLY A 67 -1.60 18.69 1.22
N GLY A 68 -0.87 18.00 0.35
CA GLY A 68 0.17 18.63 -0.49
C GLY A 68 -0.46 19.74 -1.35
N ARG A 69 0.08 20.95 -1.26
CA ARG A 69 -0.34 22.11 -2.07
C ARG A 69 0.48 22.23 -3.33
#